data_AF-A0A1Z4GRY1-F1
#
_entry.id   AF-A0A1Z4GRY1-F1
#
_cell.length_a   1.000
_cell.length_b   1.000
_cell.length_c   1.000
_cell.angle_alpha   90.00
_cell.angle_beta   90.00
_cell.angle_gamma   90.00
#
_symmetry.space_group_name_H-M   'P 1'
#
loop_
_entity.id
_entity.type
_entity.pdbx_description
1 polymer ?
#
loop_
_entity_poly.entity_id
_entity_poly.type
_entity_poly.pdbx_seq_one_letter_code
_entity_poly.pdbx_strand_id
1 'polypeptide(L)'
;MKNKSLKNKVDSIRRTLKSQGLEVSSAAVESKILDNCPNFEEDWSSDIRSEILQLLITDLRPSELATINSVESENDLVASAVEEDEVNIHTIAVQEKSELVATTAQSMGLILNAEEIESIADSVDSTTDNFEFMLSEVKTALLEFVRYKAESNNQKIAQTMDEVVEYAETKFSENSQHLSERLQDLKSRISATDTRNKSQLTLILNRLKLPTCKTG
;
A
#
# COMPACT_ATOMS: atom_id res chain seq x y z
N MET A 1 -32.47 13.02 19.73
CA MET A 1 -31.26 12.26 20.15
C MET A 1 -30.75 11.30 19.07
N LYS A 2 -31.64 10.67 18.29
CA LYS A 2 -31.33 9.71 17.20
C LYS A 2 -30.25 10.16 16.20
N ASN A 3 -30.30 11.42 15.74
CA ASN A 3 -29.39 11.94 14.73
C ASN A 3 -27.90 12.03 15.21
N LYS A 4 -27.67 12.28 16.51
CA LYS A 4 -26.30 12.39 17.06
C LYS A 4 -25.62 11.02 17.19
N SER A 5 -26.37 9.97 17.53
CA SER A 5 -25.88 8.60 17.65
C SER A 5 -25.49 8.05 16.27
N LEU A 6 -26.35 8.24 15.27
CA LEU A 6 -26.10 7.84 13.89
C LEU A 6 -24.84 8.52 13.31
N LYS A 7 -24.72 9.84 13.52
CA LYS A 7 -23.55 10.61 13.06
C LYS A 7 -22.23 10.11 13.63
N ASN A 8 -22.20 9.71 14.91
CA ASN A 8 -21.00 9.14 15.53
C ASN A 8 -20.61 7.80 14.89
N LYS A 9 -21.59 6.95 14.53
CA LYS A 9 -21.36 5.65 13.87
C LYS A 9 -20.87 5.84 12.44
N VAL A 10 -21.48 6.75 11.69
CA VAL A 10 -21.04 7.18 10.35
C VAL A 10 -19.60 7.69 10.39
N ASP A 11 -19.26 8.56 11.34
CA ASP A 11 -17.90 9.10 11.47
C ASP A 11 -16.87 8.03 11.88
N SER A 12 -17.29 7.01 12.63
CA SER A 12 -16.44 5.87 13.01
C SER A 12 -16.13 4.98 11.81
N ILE A 13 -17.16 4.62 11.03
CA ILE A 13 -17.01 3.84 9.79
C ILE A 13 -16.15 4.59 8.77
N ARG A 14 -16.42 5.89 8.56
CA ARG A 14 -15.65 6.72 7.63
C ARG A 14 -14.19 6.84 8.03
N ARG A 15 -13.87 6.90 9.32
CA ARG A 15 -12.46 6.89 9.79
C ARG A 15 -11.77 5.57 9.46
N THR A 16 -12.45 4.44 9.65
CA THR A 16 -11.92 3.11 9.28
C THR A 16 -11.68 3.01 7.78
N LEU A 17 -12.64 3.42 6.94
CA LEU A 17 -12.50 3.39 5.49
C LEU A 17 -11.41 4.35 4.99
N LYS A 18 -11.31 5.55 5.59
CA LYS A 18 -10.24 6.50 5.28
C LYS A 18 -8.85 5.96 5.64
N SER A 19 -8.73 5.21 6.74
CA SER A 19 -7.47 4.54 7.09
C SER A 19 -7.08 3.42 6.13
N GLN A 20 -8.05 2.90 5.36
CA GLN A 20 -7.86 1.91 4.29
C GLN A 20 -7.72 2.57 2.90
N GLY A 21 -7.65 3.91 2.82
CA GLY A 21 -7.49 4.64 1.57
C GLY A 21 -8.78 4.83 0.75
N LEU A 22 -9.95 4.52 1.31
CA LEU A 22 -11.24 4.65 0.64
C LEU A 22 -11.99 5.91 1.12
N GLU A 23 -12.35 6.78 0.18
CA GLU A 23 -13.16 7.97 0.47
C GLU A 23 -14.65 7.68 0.23
N VAL A 24 -15.46 7.78 1.30
CA VAL A 24 -16.90 7.51 1.25
C VAL A 24 -17.68 8.71 1.78
N SER A 25 -18.71 9.10 1.05
CA SER A 25 -19.63 10.14 1.49
C SER A 25 -20.40 9.71 2.75
N SER A 26 -20.60 10.63 3.68
CA SER A 26 -21.40 10.40 4.89
C SER A 26 -22.82 9.93 4.57
N ALA A 27 -23.40 10.40 3.46
CA ALA A 27 -24.74 9.99 3.04
C ALA A 27 -24.79 8.51 2.57
N ALA A 28 -23.72 8.02 1.93
CA ALA A 28 -23.64 6.63 1.47
C ALA A 28 -23.49 5.67 2.66
N VAL A 29 -22.66 6.04 3.65
CA VAL A 29 -22.52 5.29 4.90
C VAL A 29 -23.83 5.29 5.69
N GLU A 30 -24.52 6.43 5.75
CA GLU A 30 -25.80 6.55 6.46
C GLU A 30 -26.90 5.70 5.82
N SER A 31 -27.04 5.71 4.49
CA SER A 31 -27.96 4.83 3.78
C SER A 31 -27.66 3.37 4.10
N LYS A 32 -26.40 2.95 3.97
CA LYS A 32 -26.01 1.55 4.18
C LYS A 32 -26.25 1.06 5.61
N ILE A 33 -26.07 1.95 6.61
CA ILE A 33 -26.42 1.64 8.00
C ILE A 33 -27.93 1.44 8.16
N LEU A 34 -28.74 2.34 7.60
CA LEU A 34 -30.19 2.27 7.74
C LEU A 34 -30.81 1.10 6.96
N ASP A 35 -30.21 0.74 5.82
CA ASP A 35 -30.65 -0.37 4.96
C ASP A 35 -30.36 -1.74 5.60
N ASN A 36 -29.22 -1.89 6.28
CA ASN A 36 -28.81 -3.16 6.91
C ASN A 36 -29.14 -3.23 8.41
N CYS A 37 -29.44 -2.10 9.05
CA CYS A 37 -29.82 -2.02 10.45
C CYS A 37 -30.87 -0.92 10.67
N PRO A 38 -32.15 -1.20 10.33
CA PRO A 38 -33.23 -0.22 10.47
C PRO A 38 -33.41 0.27 11.92
N ASN A 39 -33.04 -0.55 12.90
CA ASN A 39 -33.07 -0.24 14.33
C ASN A 39 -31.67 -0.15 14.96
N PHE A 40 -30.79 0.66 14.35
CA PHE A 40 -29.38 0.85 14.75
C PHE A 40 -29.15 1.33 16.20
N GLU A 41 -30.19 1.70 16.96
CA GLU A 41 -30.06 2.07 18.37
C GLU A 41 -30.00 0.84 19.29
N GLU A 42 -30.70 -0.25 18.94
CA GLU A 42 -30.80 -1.46 19.78
C GLU A 42 -29.92 -2.60 19.26
N ASP A 43 -29.83 -2.75 17.94
CA ASP A 43 -29.20 -3.93 17.33
C ASP A 43 -27.73 -3.74 16.98
N TRP A 44 -27.18 -2.53 17.20
CA TRP A 44 -25.82 -2.21 16.76
C TRP A 44 -24.76 -3.02 17.50
N SER A 45 -24.17 -3.97 16.79
CA SER A 45 -23.06 -4.80 17.25
C SER A 45 -21.78 -4.53 16.45
N SER A 46 -20.66 -5.12 16.91
CA SER A 46 -19.41 -5.13 16.15
C SER A 46 -19.52 -5.89 14.83
N ASP A 47 -20.43 -6.87 14.77
CA ASP A 47 -20.63 -7.72 13.58
C ASP A 47 -21.36 -6.94 12.49
N ILE A 48 -22.44 -6.23 12.84
CA ILE A 48 -23.16 -5.33 11.92
C ILE A 48 -22.24 -4.22 11.39
N ARG A 49 -21.38 -3.67 12.27
CA ARG A 49 -20.37 -2.70 11.85
C ARG A 49 -19.43 -3.29 10.80
N SER A 50 -18.97 -4.52 11.01
CA SER A 50 -18.02 -5.19 10.12
C SER A 50 -18.66 -5.56 8.79
N GLU A 51 -19.92 -5.97 8.81
CA GLU A 51 -20.74 -6.23 7.62
C GLU A 51 -20.94 -4.97 6.78
N ILE A 52 -21.32 -3.85 7.41
CA ILE A 52 -21.48 -2.56 6.71
C ILE A 52 -20.15 -2.10 6.11
N LEU A 53 -19.03 -2.32 6.81
CA LEU A 53 -17.70 -2.02 6.28
C LEU A 53 -17.40 -2.88 5.05
N GLN A 54 -17.64 -4.20 5.10
CA GLN A 54 -17.44 -5.09 3.96
C GLN A 54 -18.29 -4.69 2.78
N LEU A 55 -19.58 -4.43 2.99
CA LEU A 55 -20.48 -4.01 1.91
C LEU A 55 -20.03 -2.69 1.26
N LEU A 56 -19.60 -1.71 2.06
CA LEU A 56 -19.07 -0.45 1.52
C LEU A 56 -17.76 -0.64 0.78
N ILE A 57 -16.88 -1.53 1.25
CA ILE A 57 -15.63 -1.87 0.56
C ILE A 57 -15.92 -2.55 -0.77
N THR A 58 -16.87 -3.48 -0.82
CA THR A 58 -17.34 -4.16 -2.03
C THR A 58 -17.99 -3.18 -3.01
N ASP A 59 -18.80 -2.23 -2.54
CA ASP A 59 -19.44 -1.22 -3.40
C ASP A 59 -18.43 -0.21 -4.00
N LEU A 60 -17.31 0.05 -3.30
CA LEU A 60 -16.30 1.05 -3.71
C LEU A 60 -15.11 0.46 -4.45
N ARG A 61 -14.88 -0.84 -4.33
CA ARG A 61 -14.03 -1.61 -5.23
C ARG A 61 -14.92 -2.36 -6.20
N PRO A 62 -15.24 -1.82 -7.38
CA PRO A 62 -15.68 -2.67 -8.48
C PRO A 62 -14.46 -3.49 -8.92
N SER A 63 -14.12 -4.53 -8.17
CA SER A 63 -13.34 -5.62 -8.72
C SER A 63 -14.34 -6.51 -9.44
N GLU A 64 -14.17 -6.57 -10.75
CA GLU A 64 -14.53 -7.72 -11.58
C GLU A 64 -14.37 -9.01 -10.77
N LEU A 65 -15.36 -9.90 -10.86
CA LEU A 65 -15.63 -11.10 -10.06
C LEU A 65 -16.66 -10.87 -8.95
N ALA A 66 -17.93 -10.94 -9.39
CA ALA A 66 -19.02 -11.41 -8.56
C ALA A 66 -18.67 -12.82 -8.04
N THR A 67 -18.09 -12.87 -6.84
CA THR A 67 -18.06 -14.08 -6.02
C THR A 67 -19.50 -14.44 -5.73
N ILE A 68 -19.97 -15.51 -6.38
CA ILE A 68 -21.20 -16.21 -6.05
C ILE A 68 -21.02 -16.74 -4.62
N ASN A 69 -21.34 -15.91 -3.64
CA ASN A 69 -21.60 -16.35 -2.27
C ASN A 69 -23.11 -16.27 -2.06
N SER A 70 -23.79 -17.27 -2.58
CA SER A 70 -25.13 -17.64 -2.13
C SER A 70 -25.31 -19.11 -2.42
N VAL A 71 -24.94 -19.95 -1.44
CA VAL A 71 -25.82 -21.05 -1.03
C VAL A 71 -25.65 -21.24 0.46
N GLU A 72 -26.75 -21.02 1.16
CA GLU A 72 -27.01 -21.38 2.54
C GLU A 72 -26.66 -22.86 2.76
N SER A 73 -25.92 -23.14 3.83
CA SER A 73 -25.67 -24.50 4.28
C SER A 73 -26.93 -25.02 4.98
N GLU A 74 -27.93 -25.45 4.20
CA GLU A 74 -29.03 -26.29 4.66
C GLU A 74 -28.91 -27.70 4.05
N ASN A 75 -28.76 -28.69 4.93
CA ASN A 75 -29.15 -30.11 4.85
C ASN A 75 -29.15 -30.91 3.52
N ASP A 76 -28.69 -32.16 3.70
CA ASP A 76 -29.22 -33.42 3.15
C ASP A 76 -28.56 -34.08 1.92
N LEU A 77 -27.91 -35.23 2.21
CA LEU A 77 -27.73 -36.43 1.37
C LEU A 77 -26.87 -36.23 0.07
N VAL A 78 -26.19 -37.19 -0.54
CA VAL A 78 -26.41 -38.62 -0.75
C VAL A 78 -25.04 -39.25 -1.10
N ALA A 79 -24.74 -40.42 -0.55
CA ALA A 79 -23.70 -41.31 -1.08
C ALA A 79 -24.12 -41.87 -2.45
N SER A 80 -23.32 -41.69 -3.50
CA SER A 80 -23.37 -42.51 -4.73
C SER A 80 -22.00 -42.41 -5.39
N ALA A 81 -21.18 -43.45 -5.30
CA ALA A 81 -21.21 -44.66 -6.13
C ALA A 81 -20.63 -44.40 -7.53
N VAL A 82 -19.47 -45.03 -7.71
CA VAL A 82 -18.72 -45.34 -8.93
C VAL A 82 -19.64 -45.62 -10.12
N GLU A 83 -19.43 -44.92 -11.24
CA GLU A 83 -19.58 -45.50 -12.57
C GLU A 83 -18.36 -45.12 -13.41
N GLU A 84 -17.60 -46.16 -13.78
CA GLU A 84 -16.58 -46.16 -14.82
C GLU A 84 -17.27 -45.87 -16.15
N ASP A 85 -16.85 -44.83 -16.87
CA ASP A 85 -17.19 -44.70 -18.27
C ASP A 85 -16.01 -44.16 -19.08
N GLU A 86 -15.95 -44.62 -20.32
CA GLU A 86 -14.82 -44.78 -21.22
C GLU A 86 -13.75 -43.66 -21.28
N VAL A 87 -12.50 -44.11 -21.34
CA VAL A 87 -11.28 -43.34 -21.64
C VAL A 87 -11.41 -42.71 -23.02
N ASN A 88 -11.96 -41.51 -23.08
CA ASN A 88 -11.86 -40.63 -24.23
C ASN A 88 -10.64 -39.73 -24.03
N ILE A 89 -9.70 -39.81 -24.97
CA ILE A 89 -8.47 -39.01 -25.02
C ILE A 89 -8.87 -37.53 -25.03
N HIS A 90 -8.92 -36.89 -23.87
CA HIS A 90 -9.08 -35.44 -23.76
C HIS A 90 -7.72 -34.86 -23.41
N THR A 91 -7.12 -34.24 -24.42
CA THR A 91 -6.12 -33.20 -24.20
C THR A 91 -6.84 -32.13 -23.37
N ILE A 92 -6.56 -32.08 -22.07
CA ILE A 92 -7.18 -31.11 -21.15
C ILE A 92 -6.99 -29.73 -21.74
N ALA A 93 -8.10 -29.07 -22.07
CA ALA A 93 -8.08 -27.78 -22.75
C ALA A 93 -7.40 -26.75 -21.84
N VAL A 94 -6.73 -25.75 -22.41
CA VAL A 94 -6.06 -24.67 -21.64
C VAL A 94 -7.00 -24.06 -20.57
N GLN A 95 -8.29 -23.97 -20.87
CA GLN A 95 -9.34 -23.55 -19.93
C GLN A 95 -9.40 -24.38 -18.63
N GLU A 96 -9.32 -25.71 -18.74
CA GLU A 96 -9.41 -26.64 -17.60
C GLU A 96 -8.12 -26.59 -16.75
N LYS A 97 -6.98 -26.29 -17.38
CA LYS A 97 -5.71 -26.02 -16.65
C LYS A 97 -5.78 -24.71 -15.87
N SER A 98 -6.28 -23.64 -16.50
CA SER A 98 -6.45 -22.35 -15.83
C SER A 98 -7.41 -22.44 -14.64
N GLU A 99 -8.48 -23.23 -14.76
CA GLU A 99 -9.42 -23.49 -13.67
C GLU A 99 -8.78 -24.32 -12.53
N LEU A 100 -7.96 -25.32 -12.86
CA LEU A 100 -7.20 -26.09 -11.88
C LEU A 100 -6.16 -25.22 -11.13
N VAL A 101 -5.45 -24.35 -11.84
CA VAL A 101 -4.52 -23.38 -11.27
C VAL A 101 -5.26 -22.40 -10.36
N ALA A 102 -6.40 -21.85 -10.81
CA ALA A 102 -7.21 -20.92 -10.03
C ALA A 102 -7.74 -21.56 -8.73
N THR A 103 -8.30 -22.76 -8.83
CA THR A 103 -8.86 -23.50 -7.68
C THR A 103 -7.75 -23.88 -6.69
N THR A 104 -6.59 -24.32 -7.19
CA THR A 104 -5.44 -24.68 -6.35
C THR A 104 -4.86 -23.43 -5.68
N ALA A 105 -4.71 -22.32 -6.41
CA ALA A 105 -4.27 -21.05 -5.84
C ALA A 105 -5.22 -20.55 -4.75
N GLN A 106 -6.53 -20.62 -4.98
CA GLN A 106 -7.55 -20.26 -4.00
C GLN A 106 -7.47 -21.16 -2.75
N SER A 107 -7.26 -22.47 -2.93
CA SER A 107 -7.08 -23.41 -1.81
C SER A 107 -5.83 -23.13 -0.97
N MET A 108 -4.81 -22.52 -1.60
CA MET A 108 -3.58 -22.07 -0.94
C MET A 108 -3.68 -20.64 -0.37
N GLY A 109 -4.83 -19.98 -0.49
CA GLY A 109 -5.03 -18.58 -0.08
C GLY A 109 -4.29 -17.57 -0.95
N LEU A 110 -3.90 -17.96 -2.17
CA LEU A 110 -3.23 -17.10 -3.14
C LEU A 110 -4.28 -16.44 -4.04
N ILE A 111 -4.18 -15.11 -4.15
CA ILE A 111 -5.00 -14.33 -5.07
C ILE A 111 -4.14 -14.05 -6.31
N LEU A 112 -4.47 -14.69 -7.42
CA LEU A 112 -3.82 -14.51 -8.72
C LEU A 112 -4.76 -13.78 -9.67
N ASN A 113 -4.21 -12.96 -10.56
CA ASN A 113 -4.98 -12.36 -11.65
C ASN A 113 -5.07 -13.32 -12.86
N ALA A 114 -5.92 -13.00 -13.83
CA ALA A 114 -6.17 -13.88 -14.99
C ALA A 114 -4.90 -14.16 -15.81
N GLU A 115 -4.03 -13.16 -16.00
CA GLU A 115 -2.77 -13.30 -16.74
C GLU A 115 -1.75 -14.19 -16.00
N GLU A 116 -1.71 -14.12 -14.67
CA GLU A 116 -0.86 -14.97 -13.82
C GLU A 116 -1.34 -16.42 -13.84
N ILE A 117 -2.66 -16.63 -13.83
CA ILE A 117 -3.26 -17.96 -13.94
C ILE A 117 -2.94 -18.58 -15.30
N GLU A 118 -3.04 -17.82 -16.38
CA GLU A 118 -2.71 -18.25 -17.74
C GLU A 118 -1.22 -18.57 -17.88
N SER A 119 -0.35 -17.68 -17.38
CA SER A 119 1.10 -17.92 -17.41
C SER A 119 1.53 -19.15 -16.62
N ILE A 120 0.86 -19.46 -15.51
CA ILE A 120 1.15 -20.65 -14.71
C ILE A 120 0.57 -21.90 -15.39
N ALA A 121 -0.64 -21.81 -15.97
CA ALA A 121 -1.25 -22.89 -16.73
C ALA A 121 -0.42 -23.29 -17.96
N ASP A 122 0.21 -22.33 -18.62
CA ASP A 122 1.13 -22.55 -19.75
C ASP A 122 2.45 -23.20 -19.31
N SER A 123 2.85 -23.02 -18.05
CA SER A 123 4.07 -23.62 -17.49
C SER A 123 3.89 -25.08 -17.01
N VAL A 124 2.65 -25.57 -16.95
CA VAL A 124 2.31 -26.93 -16.50
C VAL A 124 2.23 -27.88 -17.71
N ASP A 125 3.15 -28.85 -17.77
CA ASP A 125 3.28 -29.80 -18.88
C ASP A 125 2.16 -30.85 -18.83
N SER A 126 1.29 -30.86 -19.84
CA SER A 126 0.11 -31.77 -19.92
C SER A 126 0.44 -33.21 -20.33
N THR A 127 1.71 -33.62 -20.27
CA THR A 127 2.14 -34.90 -20.83
C THR A 127 1.82 -36.12 -19.96
N THR A 128 1.06 -35.97 -18.87
CA THR A 128 0.89 -37.03 -17.87
C THR A 128 -0.58 -37.28 -17.54
N ASP A 129 -1.03 -38.52 -17.74
CA ASP A 129 -2.42 -38.99 -17.53
C ASP A 129 -2.87 -39.05 -16.05
N ASN A 130 -2.03 -38.62 -15.11
CA ASN A 130 -2.30 -38.73 -13.68
C ASN A 130 -2.67 -37.37 -13.09
N PHE A 131 -3.94 -37.19 -12.71
CA PHE A 131 -4.46 -35.99 -12.06
C PHE A 131 -3.67 -35.59 -10.81
N GLU A 132 -3.24 -36.55 -10.00
CA GLU A 132 -2.41 -36.27 -8.81
C GLU A 132 -1.03 -35.70 -9.17
N PHE A 133 -0.48 -36.14 -10.31
CA PHE A 133 0.79 -35.62 -10.81
C PHE A 133 0.63 -34.18 -11.32
N MET A 134 -0.45 -33.90 -12.06
CA MET A 134 -0.77 -32.53 -12.52
C MET A 134 -1.04 -31.58 -11.35
N LEU A 135 -1.77 -32.03 -10.32
CA LEU A 135 -2.03 -31.22 -9.13
C LEU A 135 -0.73 -30.89 -8.37
N SER A 136 0.18 -31.86 -8.27
CA SER A 136 1.51 -31.65 -7.69
C SER A 136 2.35 -30.67 -8.51
N GLU A 137 2.22 -30.71 -9.84
CA GLU A 137 2.94 -29.84 -10.77
C GLU A 137 2.42 -28.40 -10.70
N VAL A 138 1.09 -28.21 -10.73
CA VAL A 138 0.44 -26.91 -10.50
C VAL A 138 0.84 -26.30 -9.16
N LYS A 139 0.85 -27.11 -8.09
CA LYS A 139 1.28 -26.65 -6.76
C LYS A 139 2.75 -26.22 -6.75
N THR A 140 3.61 -26.94 -7.47
CA THR A 140 5.04 -26.61 -7.58
C THR A 140 5.22 -25.31 -8.36
N ALA A 141 4.55 -25.16 -9.51
CA ALA A 141 4.56 -23.94 -10.31
C ALA A 141 4.04 -22.73 -9.53
N LEU A 142 2.97 -22.90 -8.74
CA LEU A 142 2.45 -21.86 -7.84
C LEU A 142 3.46 -21.44 -6.77
N LEU A 143 4.16 -22.39 -6.15
CA LEU A 143 5.19 -22.09 -5.14
C LEU A 143 6.39 -21.37 -5.76
N GLU A 144 6.82 -21.78 -6.95
CA GLU A 144 7.90 -21.12 -7.68
C GLU A 144 7.51 -19.70 -8.10
N PHE A 145 6.28 -19.51 -8.57
CA PHE A 145 5.75 -18.20 -8.93
C PHE A 145 5.69 -17.25 -7.71
N VAL A 146 5.18 -17.74 -6.57
CA VAL A 146 5.15 -16.96 -5.32
C VAL A 146 6.56 -16.59 -4.87
N ARG A 147 7.52 -17.52 -4.96
CA ARG A 147 8.92 -17.27 -4.63
C ARG A 147 9.52 -16.19 -5.54
N TYR A 148 9.30 -16.29 -6.85
CA TYR A 148 9.74 -15.30 -7.83
C TYR A 148 9.16 -13.90 -7.53
N LYS A 149 7.85 -13.83 -7.25
CA LYS A 149 7.17 -12.58 -6.93
C LYS A 149 7.69 -11.96 -5.62
N ALA A 150 7.97 -12.79 -4.62
CA ALA A 150 8.58 -12.33 -3.36
C ALA A 150 10.00 -11.79 -3.58
N GLU A 151 10.81 -12.46 -4.40
CA GLU A 151 12.18 -12.02 -4.71
C GLU A 151 12.19 -10.73 -5.55
N SER A 152 11.32 -10.62 -6.55
CA SER A 152 11.15 -9.40 -7.35
C SER A 152 10.70 -8.21 -6.49
N ASN A 153 9.76 -8.43 -5.56
CA ASN A 153 9.34 -7.39 -4.63
C ASN A 153 10.48 -6.97 -3.69
N ASN A 154 11.25 -7.92 -3.16
CA ASN A 154 12.41 -7.61 -2.32
C ASN A 154 13.47 -6.80 -3.09
N GLN A 155 13.72 -7.12 -4.36
CA GLN A 155 14.64 -6.34 -5.20
C GLN A 155 14.13 -4.91 -5.42
N LYS A 156 12.83 -4.73 -5.71
CA LYS A 156 12.23 -3.39 -5.85
C LYS A 156 12.31 -2.58 -4.55
N ILE A 157 12.08 -3.22 -3.40
CA ILE A 157 12.21 -2.58 -2.09
C ILE A 157 13.67 -2.16 -1.85
N ALA A 158 14.63 -3.04 -2.15
CA ALA A 158 16.05 -2.73 -2.02
C ALA A 158 16.46 -1.54 -2.89
N GLN A 159 16.07 -1.54 -4.17
CA GLN A 159 16.34 -0.43 -5.09
C GLN A 159 15.74 0.89 -4.59
N THR A 160 14.48 0.88 -4.14
CA THR A 160 13.83 2.08 -3.61
C THR A 160 14.54 2.58 -2.35
N MET A 161 15.03 1.68 -1.51
CA MET A 161 15.78 2.04 -0.31
C MET A 161 17.13 2.68 -0.68
N ASP A 162 17.83 2.14 -1.67
CA ASP A 162 19.08 2.71 -2.17
C ASP A 162 18.87 4.12 -2.74
N GLU A 163 17.80 4.36 -3.51
CA GLU A 163 17.44 5.68 -4.02
C GLU A 163 17.16 6.69 -2.88
N VAL A 164 16.49 6.26 -1.81
CA VAL A 164 16.22 7.09 -0.63
C VAL A 164 17.51 7.44 0.11
N VAL A 165 18.41 6.48 0.25
CA VAL A 165 19.73 6.70 0.88
C VAL A 165 20.56 7.68 0.05
N GLU A 166 20.64 7.48 -1.27
CA GLU A 166 21.37 8.38 -2.18
C GLU A 166 20.81 9.81 -2.15
N TYR A 167 19.48 9.95 -2.13
CA TYR A 167 18.83 11.25 -2.00
C TYR A 167 19.16 11.92 -0.65
N ALA A 168 19.14 11.15 0.44
CA ALA A 168 19.47 11.66 1.77
C ALA A 168 20.94 12.10 1.87
N GLU A 169 21.88 11.31 1.33
CA GLU A 169 23.30 11.67 1.27
C GLU A 169 23.54 12.92 0.44
N THR A 170 22.89 13.02 -0.72
CA THR A 170 22.96 14.21 -1.59
C THR A 170 22.47 15.45 -0.84
N LYS A 171 21.30 15.37 -0.19
CA LYS A 171 20.76 16.50 0.58
C LYS A 171 21.61 16.86 1.79
N PHE A 172 22.22 15.87 2.44
CA PHE A 172 23.13 16.12 3.55
C PHE A 172 24.41 16.82 3.08
N SER A 173 24.96 16.39 1.94
CA SER A 173 26.12 17.02 1.29
C SER A 173 25.81 18.47 0.89
N GLU A 174 24.69 18.72 0.22
CA GLU A 174 24.21 20.06 -0.15
C GLU A 174 24.03 20.96 1.09
N ASN A 175 23.42 20.44 2.16
CA ASN A 175 23.25 21.19 3.41
C ASN A 175 24.59 21.53 4.06
N SER A 176 25.53 20.59 4.08
CA SER A 176 26.89 20.80 4.60
C SER A 176 27.62 21.88 3.81
N GLN A 177 27.52 21.83 2.48
CA GLN A 177 28.09 22.85 1.59
C GLN A 177 27.45 24.23 1.86
N HIS A 178 26.12 24.32 1.88
CA HIS A 178 25.43 25.58 2.14
C HIS A 178 25.76 26.14 3.54
N LEU A 179 25.90 25.29 4.56
CA LEU A 179 26.35 25.71 5.89
C LEU A 179 27.78 26.28 5.86
N SER A 180 28.70 25.61 5.15
CA SER A 180 30.08 26.07 4.98
C SER A 180 30.14 27.43 4.27
N GLU A 181 29.38 27.60 3.19
CA GLU A 181 29.26 28.87 2.45
C GLU A 181 28.73 30.00 3.36
N ARG A 182 27.69 29.73 4.16
CA ARG A 182 27.12 30.71 5.10
C ARG A 182 28.10 31.08 6.22
N LEU A 183 28.88 30.12 6.73
CA LEU A 183 29.91 30.40 7.72
C LEU A 183 31.05 31.24 7.13
N GLN A 184 31.42 31.01 5.88
CA GLN A 184 32.42 31.80 5.18
C GLN A 184 31.93 33.23 4.91
N ASP A 185 30.65 33.40 4.49
CA ASP A 185 30.01 34.71 4.36
C ASP A 185 29.97 35.45 5.71
N LEU A 186 29.57 34.77 6.78
CA LEU A 186 29.55 35.34 8.12
C LEU A 186 30.94 35.82 8.55
N LYS A 187 31.97 34.99 8.34
CA LYS A 187 33.36 35.37 8.62
C LYS A 187 33.79 36.61 7.84
N SER A 188 33.44 36.68 6.55
CA SER A 188 33.70 37.85 5.70
C SER A 188 33.03 39.11 6.25
N ARG A 189 31.74 39.02 6.61
CA ARG A 189 30.96 40.13 7.18
C ARG A 189 31.51 40.60 8.52
N ILE A 190 31.94 39.69 9.40
CA ILE A 190 32.59 40.04 10.67
C ILE A 190 33.90 40.80 10.39
N SER A 191 34.76 40.31 9.49
CA SER A 191 36.02 40.96 9.15
C SER A 191 35.82 42.36 8.54
N ALA A 192 34.83 42.51 7.65
CA ALA A 192 34.46 43.79 7.08
C ALA A 192 33.96 44.78 8.14
N THR A 193 33.14 44.30 9.08
CA THR A 193 32.64 45.11 10.21
C THR A 193 33.78 45.55 11.13
N ASP A 194 34.71 44.64 11.42
CA ASP A 194 35.87 44.93 12.27
C ASP A 194 36.80 45.98 11.64
N THR A 195 36.99 45.89 10.32
CA THR A 195 37.73 46.89 9.53
C THR A 195 37.03 48.24 9.53
N ARG A 196 35.70 48.26 9.35
CA ARG A 196 34.88 49.47 9.43
C ARG A 196 34.98 50.11 10.82
N ASN A 197 34.86 49.34 11.89
CA ASN A 197 34.99 49.83 13.27
C ASN A 197 36.36 50.44 13.52
N LYS A 198 37.45 49.76 13.12
CA LYS A 198 38.82 50.29 13.21
C LYS A 198 38.94 51.62 12.47
N SER A 199 38.43 51.71 11.24
CA SER A 199 38.48 52.95 10.46
C SER A 199 37.71 54.10 11.14
N GLN A 200 36.55 53.83 11.72
CA GLN A 200 35.76 54.82 12.45
C GLN A 200 36.47 55.27 13.73
N LEU A 201 37.05 54.35 14.49
CA LEU A 201 37.85 54.67 15.68
C LEU A 201 39.07 55.51 15.33
N THR A 202 39.78 55.21 14.24
CA THR A 202 40.90 56.03 13.75
C THR A 202 40.45 57.44 13.36
N LEU A 203 39.31 57.58 12.69
CA LEU A 203 38.75 58.90 12.35
C LEU A 203 38.42 59.71 13.60
N ILE A 204 37.83 59.08 14.61
CA ILE A 204 37.52 59.73 15.90
C ILE A 204 38.81 60.15 16.59
N LEU A 205 39.80 59.24 16.70
CA LEU A 205 41.11 59.54 17.29
C LEU A 205 41.82 60.69 16.57
N ASN A 206 41.77 60.74 15.25
CA ASN A 206 42.36 61.83 14.47
C ASN A 206 41.66 63.17 14.70
N ARG A 207 40.34 63.18 14.92
CA ARG A 207 39.60 64.40 15.30
C ARG A 207 39.89 64.85 16.74
N LEU A 208 40.21 63.92 17.63
CA LEU A 208 40.54 64.20 19.03
C LEU A 208 42.01 64.61 19.24
N LYS A 209 42.91 64.38 18.27
CA LYS A 209 44.28 64.89 18.32
C LYS A 209 44.25 66.41 18.15
N LEU A 210 44.39 67.14 19.27
CA LEU A 210 44.59 68.59 19.28
C LEU A 210 45.92 68.96 18.59
N PRO A 211 46.01 70.13 17.90
CA PRO A 211 47.26 70.58 17.34
C PRO A 211 48.27 70.79 18.47
N THR A 212 49.42 70.14 18.40
CA THR A 212 50.54 70.44 19.29
C THR A 212 50.96 71.89 19.00
N CYS A 213 50.59 72.79 19.92
CA CYS A 213 51.01 74.18 19.89
C CYS A 213 52.54 74.17 19.88
N LYS A 214 53.15 74.54 18.75
CA LYS A 214 54.59 74.76 18.68
C LYS A 214 54.91 75.88 19.65
N THR A 215 55.62 75.54 20.73
CA THR A 215 56.28 76.47 21.63
C THR A 215 57.23 77.33 20.80
N GLY A 216 56.92 78.61 20.68
CA GLY A 216 57.77 79.67 20.14
C GLY A 216 57.65 80.88 21.05
#